data_AF-A0A833NTC8-F1
#
_entry.id   AF-A0A833NTC8-F1
#
_cell.length_a   1.000
_cell.length_b   1.000
_cell.length_c   1.000
_cell.angle_alpha   90.00
_cell.angle_beta   90.00
_cell.angle_gamma   90.00
#
_symmetry.space_group_name_H-M   'P 1'
#
loop_
_entity.id
_entity.type
_entity.pdbx_description
1 polymer ?
#
loop_
_entity_poly.entity_id
_entity_poly.type
_entity_poly.pdbx_seq_one_letter_code
_entity_poly.pdbx_strand_id
1 'polypeptide(L)'
;MSFRLYTPAKVIEERGEGYFIAPHPKPREEIPGLLDILLGARHSLIGNWTVDLYKSGIDTHRILGRQVIFVNTAEHIKYVMVTRHSNFERKSPQMRRALEVLLGDGLFISEGETWKTRRPLVADIVHKNRVPAFGLTMEAVTHAFAEGWAARAPGEEFELTAAMAELTAEIIAQTVFGRNLGSEAAQQVISGFTRYQKTIDNFNLGYFLGWDEGWPVFHGPDKRRSVKMVHSVVEKVITDHLAGAGDSGSMVDLLIKRQQRNPELALAQRGRNDLHGRA
;
A
#
# COMPACT_ATOMS: atom_id res chain seq x y z
N MET A 1 -29.67 12.20 -22.26
CA MET A 1 -29.65 12.04 -20.79
C MET A 1 -28.72 10.88 -20.45
N SER A 2 -27.56 11.15 -19.85
CA SER A 2 -26.65 10.10 -19.36
C SER A 2 -27.24 9.54 -18.07
N PHE A 3 -27.73 8.30 -18.09
CA PHE A 3 -28.09 7.57 -16.88
C PHE A 3 -26.81 7.32 -16.07
N ARG A 4 -26.58 8.11 -15.01
CA ARG A 4 -25.56 7.79 -14.01
C ARG A 4 -26.12 6.68 -13.12
N LEU A 5 -25.66 5.45 -13.36
CA LEU A 5 -26.01 4.26 -12.58
C LEU A 5 -25.51 4.31 -11.12
N TYR A 6 -24.67 5.29 -10.76
CA TYR A 6 -24.14 5.50 -9.43
C TYR A 6 -23.90 6.99 -9.18
N THR A 7 -24.29 7.47 -8.00
CA THR A 7 -23.98 8.81 -7.52
C THR A 7 -23.00 8.70 -6.35
N PRO A 8 -21.74 9.17 -6.49
CA PRO A 8 -20.79 9.20 -5.39
C PRO A 8 -21.32 10.01 -4.21
N ALA A 9 -20.97 9.61 -2.99
CA ALA A 9 -21.25 10.41 -1.81
C ALA A 9 -20.60 11.80 -1.97
N LYS A 10 -21.36 12.85 -1.62
CA LYS A 10 -20.84 14.22 -1.63
C LYS A 10 -19.65 14.30 -0.68
N VAL A 11 -18.51 14.79 -1.16
CA VAL A 11 -17.37 15.09 -0.29
C VAL A 11 -17.70 16.34 0.50
N ILE A 12 -17.57 16.26 1.81
CA ILE A 12 -17.68 17.38 2.74
C ILE A 12 -16.28 17.86 3.04
N GLU A 13 -16.08 19.17 2.94
CA GLU A 13 -14.87 19.86 3.34
C GLU A 13 -15.27 21.06 4.18
N GLU A 14 -14.68 21.17 5.36
CA GLU A 14 -14.99 22.24 6.31
C GLU A 14 -13.69 22.83 6.85
N ARG A 15 -13.56 24.16 6.72
CA ARG A 15 -12.41 24.92 7.20
C ARG A 15 -12.93 26.16 7.94
N GLY A 16 -12.42 26.41 9.14
CA GLY A 16 -12.71 27.61 9.92
C GLY A 16 -11.44 28.26 10.47
N GLU A 17 -11.58 29.37 11.20
CA GLU A 17 -10.46 30.20 11.68
C GLU A 17 -9.51 29.51 12.67
N GLY A 18 -9.80 28.28 13.11
CA GLY A 18 -8.92 27.50 13.98
C GLY A 18 -9.11 25.99 13.86
N TYR A 19 -9.80 25.51 12.83
CA TYR A 19 -10.03 24.09 12.62
C TYR A 19 -10.08 23.72 11.15
N PHE A 20 -9.67 22.50 10.87
CA PHE A 20 -9.69 21.89 9.54
C PHE A 20 -10.27 20.48 9.68
N ILE A 21 -11.37 20.22 8.99
CA ILE A 21 -11.91 18.88 8.83
C ILE A 21 -11.47 18.39 7.45
N ALA A 22 -10.63 17.34 7.45
CA ALA A 22 -10.14 16.75 6.22
C ALA A 22 -11.30 16.29 5.33
N PRO A 23 -11.18 16.43 3.99
CA PRO A 23 -12.23 16.02 3.07
C PRO A 23 -12.66 14.57 3.29
N HIS A 24 -13.95 14.34 3.50
CA HIS A 24 -14.49 12.99 3.69
C HIS A 24 -15.84 12.84 2.98
N PRO A 25 -16.21 11.62 2.52
CA PRO A 25 -17.54 11.41 1.99
C PRO A 25 -18.59 11.63 3.09
N LYS A 26 -19.71 12.28 2.76
CA LYS A 26 -20.89 12.32 3.64
C LYS A 26 -21.32 10.86 3.89
N PRO A 27 -21.34 10.39 5.15
CA PRO A 27 -21.85 9.06 5.47
C PRO A 27 -23.28 8.91 4.98
N ARG A 28 -23.64 7.71 4.52
CA ARG A 28 -25.00 7.43 4.07
C ARG A 28 -25.96 7.34 5.27
N GLU A 29 -27.21 7.73 5.07
CA GLU A 29 -28.24 7.58 6.11
C GLU A 29 -28.80 6.16 6.10
N GLU A 30 -28.92 5.56 4.92
CA GLU A 30 -29.41 4.19 4.72
C GLU A 30 -28.36 3.30 4.06
N ILE A 31 -28.46 1.99 4.32
CA ILE A 31 -27.56 1.00 3.74
C ILE A 31 -27.83 0.96 2.23
N PRO A 32 -26.82 1.24 1.39
CA PRO A 32 -26.99 1.23 -0.06
C PRO A 32 -27.38 -0.16 -0.55
N GLY A 33 -28.18 -0.21 -1.62
CA GLY A 33 -28.48 -1.46 -2.31
C GLY A 33 -27.22 -2.12 -2.87
N LEU A 34 -27.32 -3.41 -3.20
CA LEU A 34 -26.18 -4.17 -3.71
C LEU A 34 -25.50 -3.51 -4.92
N LEU A 35 -26.26 -3.04 -5.91
CA LEU A 35 -25.70 -2.40 -7.11
C LEU A 35 -24.91 -1.13 -6.76
N ASP A 36 -25.38 -0.32 -5.82
CA ASP A 36 -24.68 0.86 -5.34
C ASP A 36 -23.40 0.52 -4.59
N ILE A 37 -23.41 -0.54 -3.77
CA ILE A 37 -22.19 -1.04 -3.12
C ILE A 37 -21.17 -1.44 -4.19
N LEU A 38 -21.58 -2.20 -5.21
CA LEU A 38 -20.68 -2.70 -6.25
C LEU A 38 -20.11 -1.59 -7.13
N LEU A 39 -20.94 -0.62 -7.54
CA LEU A 39 -20.50 0.51 -8.35
C LEU A 39 -19.70 1.53 -7.51
N GLY A 40 -20.08 1.72 -6.25
CA GLY A 40 -19.43 2.64 -5.34
C GLY A 40 -18.10 2.17 -4.82
N ALA A 41 -17.90 0.86 -4.65
CA ALA A 41 -16.65 0.31 -4.14
C ALA A 41 -15.44 0.55 -5.07
N ARG A 42 -15.67 0.86 -6.35
CA ARG A 42 -14.61 1.31 -7.28
C ARG A 42 -14.16 2.75 -7.07
N HIS A 43 -14.96 3.56 -6.36
CA HIS A 43 -14.71 4.97 -6.12
C HIS A 43 -14.34 5.24 -4.65
N SER A 44 -14.98 4.55 -3.72
CA SER A 44 -14.69 4.66 -2.29
C SER A 44 -15.24 3.43 -1.55
N LEU A 45 -14.36 2.72 -0.85
CA LEU A 45 -14.77 1.61 0.01
C LEU A 45 -15.53 2.09 1.25
N ILE A 46 -15.18 3.28 1.75
CA ILE A 46 -15.77 3.87 2.97
C ILE A 46 -17.04 4.70 2.67
N GLY A 47 -17.19 5.23 1.46
CA GLY A 47 -18.35 6.04 1.07
C GLY A 47 -19.67 5.26 0.96
N ASN A 48 -19.63 3.93 1.08
CA ASN A 48 -20.80 3.06 1.13
C ASN A 48 -21.31 2.81 2.55
N TRP A 49 -20.61 3.29 3.58
CA TRP A 49 -20.96 3.00 4.97
C TRP A 49 -21.95 4.04 5.50
N THR A 50 -22.84 3.59 6.39
CA THR A 50 -23.84 4.45 7.02
C THR A 50 -23.29 5.18 8.23
N VAL A 51 -23.94 6.26 8.63
CA VAL A 51 -23.60 6.97 9.87
C VAL A 51 -23.67 6.06 11.10
N ASP A 52 -24.61 5.13 11.14
CA ASP A 52 -24.78 4.19 12.26
C ASP A 52 -23.60 3.23 12.37
N LEU A 53 -23.01 2.81 11.25
CA LEU A 53 -21.81 1.97 11.23
C LEU A 53 -20.57 2.65 11.82
N TYR A 54 -20.52 3.98 11.86
CA TYR A 54 -19.43 4.71 12.51
C TYR A 54 -19.68 4.92 14.01
N LYS A 55 -20.94 4.82 14.46
CA LYS A 55 -21.34 5.02 15.85
C LYS A 55 -21.51 3.71 16.62
N SER A 56 -21.80 2.62 15.92
CA SER A 56 -22.01 1.30 16.53
C SER A 56 -20.72 0.76 17.13
N GLY A 57 -20.83 0.04 18.25
CA GLY A 57 -19.67 -0.57 18.90
C GLY A 57 -19.18 -1.83 18.17
N ILE A 58 -20.11 -2.73 17.89
CA ILE A 58 -19.98 -3.85 16.95
C ILE A 58 -21.26 -3.88 16.11
N ASP A 59 -21.11 -4.09 14.82
CA ASP A 59 -22.24 -4.33 13.91
C ASP A 59 -21.91 -5.43 12.91
N THR A 60 -22.93 -6.02 12.29
CA THR A 60 -22.76 -7.06 11.30
C THR A 60 -23.70 -6.87 10.11
N HIS A 61 -23.14 -7.00 8.91
CA HIS A 61 -23.88 -7.01 7.66
C HIS A 61 -23.50 -8.19 6.80
N ARG A 62 -24.42 -8.62 5.93
CA ARG A 62 -24.16 -9.65 4.95
C ARG A 62 -24.17 -9.05 3.56
N ILE A 63 -23.02 -9.05 2.90
CA ILE A 63 -22.84 -8.57 1.53
C ILE A 63 -22.59 -9.79 0.64
N LEU A 64 -23.53 -10.07 -0.28
CA LEU A 64 -23.44 -11.19 -1.24
C LEU A 64 -23.16 -12.58 -0.63
N GLY A 65 -23.57 -12.79 0.62
CA GLY A 65 -23.34 -14.05 1.33
C GLY A 65 -22.13 -14.05 2.26
N ARG A 66 -21.28 -13.01 2.20
CA ARG A 66 -20.16 -12.83 3.12
C ARG A 66 -20.57 -11.96 4.30
N GLN A 67 -20.31 -12.43 5.51
CA GLN A 67 -20.51 -11.64 6.72
C GLN A 67 -19.35 -10.64 6.88
N VAL A 68 -19.70 -9.37 7.04
CA VAL A 68 -18.79 -8.27 7.36
C VAL A 68 -19.14 -7.80 8.77
N ILE A 69 -18.14 -7.72 9.63
CA ILE A 69 -18.29 -7.28 11.02
C ILE A 69 -17.54 -5.96 11.17
N PHE A 70 -18.25 -4.94 11.64
CA PHE A 70 -17.69 -3.63 11.96
C PHE A 70 -17.37 -3.58 13.44
N VAL A 71 -16.22 -2.99 13.78
CA VAL A 71 -15.69 -2.97 15.14
C VAL A 71 -15.10 -1.60 15.42
N ASN A 72 -15.74 -0.79 16.26
CA ASN A 72 -15.34 0.60 16.48
C ASN A 72 -14.98 0.95 17.93
N THR A 73 -15.25 0.08 18.92
CA THR A 73 -14.80 0.34 20.30
C THR A 73 -13.33 -0.05 20.48
N ALA A 74 -12.61 0.71 21.31
CA ALA A 74 -11.21 0.41 21.63
C ALA A 74 -11.02 -1.00 22.21
N GLU A 75 -11.95 -1.47 23.04
CA GLU A 75 -11.95 -2.81 23.61
C GLU A 75 -12.00 -3.90 22.53
N HIS A 76 -12.95 -3.80 21.61
CA HIS A 76 -13.12 -4.80 20.56
C HIS A 76 -12.02 -4.73 19.49
N ILE A 77 -11.53 -3.52 19.17
CA ILE A 77 -10.35 -3.35 18.30
C ILE A 77 -9.14 -4.04 18.93
N LYS A 78 -8.90 -3.85 20.23
CA LYS A 78 -7.83 -4.56 20.96
C LYS A 78 -8.06 -6.08 20.96
N TYR A 79 -9.30 -6.54 21.08
CA TYR A 79 -9.61 -7.97 21.02
C TYR A 79 -9.20 -8.56 19.67
N VAL A 80 -9.61 -7.94 18.56
CA VAL A 80 -9.32 -8.40 17.19
C VAL A 80 -7.85 -8.24 16.83
N MET A 81 -7.27 -7.07 17.07
CA MET A 81 -5.93 -6.72 16.56
C MET A 81 -4.78 -7.16 17.46
N VAL A 82 -5.03 -7.45 18.75
CA VAL A 82 -4.00 -7.77 19.73
C VAL A 82 -4.27 -9.09 20.45
N THR A 83 -5.44 -9.25 21.07
CA THR A 83 -5.71 -10.36 22.00
C THR A 83 -5.91 -11.69 21.29
N ARG A 84 -6.69 -11.68 20.20
CA ARG A 84 -7.04 -12.87 19.40
C ARG A 84 -6.63 -12.71 17.94
N HIS A 85 -5.59 -11.93 17.68
CA HIS A 85 -5.14 -11.61 16.31
C HIS A 85 -4.83 -12.86 15.46
N SER A 86 -4.50 -14.00 16.08
CA SER A 86 -4.25 -15.27 15.39
C SER A 86 -5.51 -15.88 14.76
N ASN A 87 -6.70 -15.48 15.21
CA ASN A 87 -7.98 -15.98 14.71
C ASN A 87 -8.45 -15.24 13.46
N PHE A 88 -7.78 -14.16 13.08
CA PHE A 88 -8.17 -13.29 11.98
C PHE A 88 -7.06 -13.28 10.93
N GLU A 89 -7.41 -13.51 9.67
CA GLU A 89 -6.49 -13.21 8.56
C GLU A 89 -6.13 -11.72 8.60
N ARG A 90 -4.86 -11.37 8.43
CA ARG A 90 -4.41 -9.96 8.52
C ARG A 90 -4.90 -9.13 7.35
N LYS A 91 -5.13 -9.74 6.18
CA LYS A 91 -5.64 -9.05 5.00
C LYS A 91 -6.72 -9.82 4.26
N SER A 92 -7.71 -9.09 3.76
CA SER A 92 -8.72 -9.68 2.89
C SER A 92 -8.06 -10.32 1.65
N PRO A 93 -8.57 -11.46 1.16
CA PRO A 93 -8.11 -12.08 -0.07
C PRO A 93 -8.03 -11.11 -1.27
N GLN A 94 -8.95 -10.15 -1.36
CA GLN A 94 -8.91 -9.08 -2.35
C GLN A 94 -7.60 -8.27 -2.24
N MET A 95 -7.26 -7.78 -1.04
CA MET A 95 -6.04 -7.00 -0.83
C MET A 95 -4.78 -7.84 -1.06
N ARG A 96 -4.76 -9.11 -0.62
CA ARG A 96 -3.60 -9.99 -0.83
C ARG A 96 -3.30 -10.17 -2.32
N ARG A 97 -4.30 -10.58 -3.12
CA ARG A 97 -4.13 -10.83 -4.56
C ARG A 97 -3.86 -9.61 -5.40
N ALA A 98 -4.45 -8.48 -5.02
CA ALA A 98 -4.17 -7.21 -5.66
C ALA A 98 -2.66 -6.95 -5.72
N LEU A 99 -1.97 -7.22 -4.61
CA LEU A 99 -0.58 -6.88 -4.35
C LEU A 99 0.42 -8.01 -4.60
N GLU A 100 -0.02 -9.27 -4.54
CA GLU A 100 0.80 -10.48 -4.78
C GLU A 100 1.57 -10.42 -6.09
N VAL A 101 0.98 -9.84 -7.13
CA VAL A 101 1.60 -9.73 -8.45
C VAL A 101 2.86 -8.85 -8.44
N LEU A 102 2.91 -7.84 -7.57
CA LEU A 102 4.08 -6.97 -7.43
C LEU A 102 5.00 -7.45 -6.31
N LEU A 103 4.42 -7.84 -5.18
CA LEU A 103 5.16 -8.09 -3.94
C LEU A 103 5.54 -9.56 -3.74
N GLY A 104 5.03 -10.48 -4.57
CA GLY A 104 5.10 -11.92 -4.30
C GLY A 104 4.52 -12.22 -2.93
N ASP A 105 5.21 -13.06 -2.15
CA ASP A 105 4.89 -13.36 -0.75
C ASP A 105 5.46 -12.33 0.24
N GLY A 106 5.73 -11.09 -0.20
CA GLY A 106 6.37 -10.03 0.57
C GLY A 106 5.68 -9.73 1.90
N LEU A 107 6.42 -9.12 2.84
CA LEU A 107 6.00 -8.89 4.23
C LEU A 107 4.61 -8.23 4.38
N PHE A 108 4.23 -7.40 3.42
CA PHE A 108 2.98 -6.66 3.45
C PHE A 108 1.74 -7.54 3.23
N ILE A 109 1.87 -8.72 2.62
CA ILE A 109 0.76 -9.65 2.39
C ILE A 109 1.00 -11.05 2.96
N SER A 110 2.17 -11.28 3.57
CA SER A 110 2.49 -12.55 4.22
C SER A 110 1.72 -12.73 5.54
N GLU A 111 1.47 -14.00 5.86
CA GLU A 111 0.73 -14.45 7.04
C GLU A 111 1.52 -15.58 7.73
N GLY A 112 1.09 -15.97 8.94
CA GLY A 112 1.62 -17.16 9.64
C GLY A 112 3.14 -17.19 9.78
N GLU A 113 3.74 -18.34 9.48
CA GLU A 113 5.18 -18.57 9.61
C GLU A 113 6.01 -17.69 8.67
N THR A 114 5.58 -17.49 7.42
CA THR A 114 6.28 -16.61 6.48
C THR A 114 6.38 -15.19 7.01
N TRP A 115 5.31 -14.66 7.61
CA TRP A 115 5.34 -13.35 8.26
C TRP A 115 6.25 -13.36 9.49
N LYS A 116 6.17 -14.38 10.35
CA LYS A 116 7.00 -14.50 11.58
C LYS A 116 8.50 -14.52 11.27
N THR A 117 8.91 -15.16 10.18
CA THR A 117 10.32 -15.20 9.77
C THR A 117 10.78 -13.87 9.17
N ARG A 118 9.94 -13.21 8.35
CA ARG A 118 10.32 -11.99 7.61
C ARG A 118 10.20 -10.71 8.44
N ARG A 119 9.21 -10.63 9.33
CA ARG A 119 8.91 -9.42 10.10
C ARG A 119 10.09 -8.92 10.94
N PRO A 120 10.84 -9.77 11.67
CA PRO A 120 11.97 -9.34 12.48
C PRO A 120 13.09 -8.71 11.65
N LEU A 121 13.39 -9.28 10.48
CA LEU A 121 14.42 -8.77 9.56
C LEU A 121 14.17 -7.31 9.19
N VAL A 122 12.92 -6.97 8.85
CA VAL A 122 12.53 -5.60 8.51
C VAL A 122 12.37 -4.73 9.76
N ALA A 123 11.78 -5.27 10.84
CA ALA A 123 11.53 -4.55 12.08
C ALA A 123 12.78 -3.89 12.66
N ASP A 124 13.90 -4.62 12.64
CA ASP A 124 15.17 -4.14 13.16
C ASP A 124 15.71 -2.95 12.37
N ILE A 125 15.48 -2.93 11.06
CA ILE A 125 15.99 -1.89 10.17
C ILE A 125 15.17 -0.61 10.28
N VAL A 126 13.85 -0.74 10.44
CA VAL A 126 12.93 0.39 10.65
C VAL A 126 12.71 0.73 12.12
N HIS A 127 13.52 0.16 13.03
CA HIS A 127 13.40 0.42 14.46
C HIS A 127 13.66 1.90 14.76
N LYS A 128 12.99 2.47 15.76
CA LYS A 128 13.11 3.90 16.14
C LYS A 128 14.55 4.40 16.35
N ASN A 129 15.46 3.51 16.74
CA ASN A 129 16.88 3.84 16.94
C ASN A 129 17.70 3.86 15.63
N ARG A 130 17.16 3.31 14.55
CA ARG A 130 17.76 3.28 13.21
C ARG A 130 17.20 4.35 12.29
N VAL A 131 15.93 4.73 12.46
CA VAL A 131 15.26 5.78 11.66
C VAL A 131 16.10 7.06 11.54
N PRO A 132 16.76 7.58 12.60
CA PRO A 132 17.61 8.77 12.49
C PRO A 132 18.74 8.67 11.46
N ALA A 133 19.23 7.47 11.13
CA ALA A 133 20.26 7.27 10.10
C ALA A 133 19.77 7.64 8.69
N PHE A 134 18.45 7.60 8.45
CA PHE A 134 17.85 8.03 7.19
C PHE A 134 17.49 9.53 7.19
N GLY A 135 17.63 10.21 8.33
CA GLY A 135 17.19 11.59 8.52
C GLY A 135 17.85 12.57 7.55
N LEU A 136 19.15 12.45 7.32
CA LEU A 136 19.89 13.31 6.37
C LEU A 136 19.37 13.16 4.94
N THR A 137 19.02 11.94 4.52
CA THR A 137 18.42 11.70 3.19
C THR A 137 17.03 12.31 3.12
N MET A 138 16.20 12.12 4.16
CA MET A 138 14.86 12.71 4.22
C MET A 138 14.91 14.24 4.16
N GLU A 139 15.82 14.85 4.92
CA GLU A 139 16.05 16.29 4.97
C GLU A 139 16.50 16.82 3.61
N ALA A 140 17.54 16.22 3.00
CA ALA A 140 18.06 16.66 1.70
C ALA A 140 16.99 16.61 0.60
N VAL A 141 16.23 15.51 0.51
CA VAL A 141 15.15 15.38 -0.49
C VAL A 141 14.04 16.39 -0.21
N THR A 142 13.66 16.58 1.05
CA THR A 142 12.61 17.54 1.43
C THR A 142 13.02 18.98 1.09
N HIS A 143 14.27 19.35 1.35
CA HIS A 143 14.80 20.67 0.99
C HIS A 143 14.77 20.90 -0.52
N ALA A 144 15.22 19.93 -1.32
CA ALA A 144 15.20 20.05 -2.78
C ALA A 144 13.77 20.25 -3.33
N PHE A 145 12.78 19.51 -2.80
CA PHE A 145 11.37 19.70 -3.17
C PHE A 145 10.83 21.05 -2.71
N ALA A 146 11.16 21.47 -1.49
CA ALA A 146 10.73 22.77 -0.94
C ALA A 146 11.29 23.95 -1.76
N GLU A 147 12.57 23.89 -2.16
CA GLU A 147 13.18 24.88 -3.06
C GLU A 147 12.47 24.89 -4.43
N GLY A 148 12.17 23.73 -4.99
CA GLY A 148 11.41 23.61 -6.24
C GLY A 148 10.00 24.19 -6.14
N TRP A 149 9.33 24.04 -4.99
CA TRP A 149 8.02 24.65 -4.75
C TRP A 149 8.11 26.15 -4.50
N ALA A 150 9.16 26.63 -3.82
CA ALA A 150 9.39 28.05 -3.59
C ALA A 150 9.73 28.82 -4.88
N ALA A 151 10.29 28.14 -5.87
CA ALA A 151 10.59 28.70 -7.19
C ALA A 151 9.35 28.84 -8.11
N ARG A 152 8.18 28.32 -7.70
CA ARG A 152 6.92 28.47 -8.45
C ARG A 152 6.42 29.91 -8.43
N ALA A 153 5.58 30.26 -9.40
CA ALA A 153 5.03 31.61 -9.45
C ALA A 153 4.12 31.86 -8.21
N PRO A 154 4.14 33.07 -7.62
CA PRO A 154 3.22 33.41 -6.54
C PRO A 154 1.76 33.20 -6.97
N GLY A 155 1.00 32.45 -6.16
CA GLY A 155 -0.39 32.10 -6.46
C GLY A 155 -0.58 30.93 -7.42
N GLU A 156 0.49 30.27 -7.86
CA GLU A 156 0.41 29.07 -8.69
C GLU A 156 -0.11 27.86 -7.89
N GLU A 157 -1.30 27.38 -8.25
CA GLU A 157 -1.87 26.16 -7.69
C GLU A 157 -1.21 24.91 -8.29
N PHE A 158 -1.06 23.87 -7.47
CA PHE A 158 -0.59 22.56 -7.93
C PHE A 158 -1.26 21.41 -7.15
N GLU A 159 -1.20 20.21 -7.71
CA GLU A 159 -1.83 19.04 -7.10
C GLU A 159 -0.94 18.49 -5.98
N LEU A 160 -1.33 18.77 -4.73
CA LEU A 160 -0.55 18.43 -3.54
C LEU A 160 -0.40 16.91 -3.36
N THR A 161 -1.41 16.11 -3.72
CA THR A 161 -1.37 14.65 -3.50
C THR A 161 -0.27 14.01 -4.35
N ALA A 162 -0.17 14.40 -5.62
CA ALA A 162 0.86 13.98 -6.56
C ALA A 162 2.24 14.46 -6.10
N ALA A 163 2.36 15.73 -5.71
CA ALA A 163 3.63 16.29 -5.22
C ALA A 163 4.13 15.56 -3.95
N MET A 164 3.23 15.25 -3.01
CA MET A 164 3.55 14.48 -1.81
C MET A 164 3.87 13.01 -2.13
N ALA A 165 3.19 12.41 -3.12
CA ALA A 165 3.51 11.07 -3.59
C ALA A 165 4.91 11.00 -4.21
N GLU A 166 5.28 11.99 -5.03
CA GLU A 166 6.63 12.11 -5.61
C GLU A 166 7.70 12.29 -4.52
N LEU A 167 7.50 13.24 -3.61
CA LEU A 167 8.41 13.49 -2.48
C LEU A 167 8.63 12.22 -1.64
N THR A 168 7.55 11.56 -1.23
CA THR A 168 7.66 10.36 -0.38
C THR A 168 8.25 9.17 -1.12
N ALA A 169 7.96 9.02 -2.41
CA ALA A 169 8.52 7.94 -3.21
C ALA A 169 10.02 8.15 -3.49
N GLU A 170 10.47 9.40 -3.67
CA GLU A 170 11.90 9.75 -3.75
C GLU A 170 12.63 9.45 -2.43
N ILE A 171 12.06 9.85 -1.28
CA ILE A 171 12.60 9.52 0.04
C ILE A 171 12.74 8.00 0.21
N ILE A 172 11.68 7.24 -0.12
CA ILE A 172 11.71 5.77 -0.01
C ILE A 172 12.77 5.20 -0.95
N ALA A 173 12.84 5.68 -2.19
CA ALA A 173 13.81 5.19 -3.17
C ALA A 173 15.24 5.37 -2.67
N GLN A 174 15.62 6.56 -2.21
CA GLN A 174 16.97 6.83 -1.73
C GLN A 174 17.30 6.15 -0.40
N THR A 175 16.33 6.03 0.52
CA THR A 175 16.56 5.36 1.82
C THR A 175 16.64 3.84 1.69
N VAL A 176 15.83 3.25 0.80
CA VAL A 176 15.81 1.81 0.59
C VAL A 176 16.96 1.34 -0.28
N PHE A 177 17.17 1.99 -1.43
CA PHE A 177 18.11 1.54 -2.46
C PHE A 177 19.45 2.27 -2.44
N GLY A 178 19.56 3.35 -1.67
CA GLY A 178 20.76 4.17 -1.59
C GLY A 178 20.69 5.42 -2.46
N ARG A 179 21.52 6.41 -2.13
CA ARG A 179 21.62 7.72 -2.79
C ARG A 179 22.19 7.65 -4.20
N ASN A 180 22.93 6.58 -4.51
CA ASN A 180 23.50 6.34 -5.83
C ASN A 180 22.52 5.65 -6.79
N LEU A 181 21.26 5.43 -6.37
CA LEU A 181 20.20 5.04 -7.28
C LEU A 181 19.93 6.24 -8.21
N GLY A 182 20.64 6.30 -9.34
CA GLY A 182 20.56 7.43 -10.27
C GLY A 182 19.11 7.87 -10.55
N SER A 183 18.90 9.17 -10.75
CA SER A 183 17.57 9.81 -10.83
C SER A 183 16.59 9.09 -11.75
N GLU A 184 17.06 8.54 -12.87
CA GLU A 184 16.25 7.75 -13.79
C GLU A 184 15.68 6.48 -13.15
N ALA A 185 16.51 5.73 -12.40
CA ALA A 185 16.08 4.50 -11.73
C ALA A 185 15.10 4.81 -10.58
N ALA A 186 15.31 5.90 -9.84
CA ALA A 186 14.36 6.37 -8.84
C ALA A 186 13.01 6.70 -9.50
N GLN A 187 13.00 7.51 -10.57
CA GLN A 187 11.78 7.86 -11.31
C GLN A 187 11.06 6.63 -11.90
N GLN A 188 11.80 5.63 -12.38
CA GLN A 188 11.22 4.37 -12.86
C GLN A 188 10.49 3.62 -11.74
N VAL A 189 11.05 3.56 -10.52
CA VAL A 189 10.39 2.96 -9.36
C VAL A 189 9.10 3.72 -9.01
N ILE A 190 9.19 5.04 -8.87
CA ILE A 190 8.04 5.92 -8.54
C ILE A 190 6.93 5.73 -9.57
N SER A 191 7.27 5.79 -10.86
CA SER A 191 6.34 5.63 -11.98
C SER A 191 5.71 4.23 -12.00
N GLY A 192 6.50 3.20 -11.69
CA GLY A 192 6.06 1.80 -11.66
C GLY A 192 5.04 1.55 -10.57
N PHE A 193 5.32 2.02 -9.35
CA PHE A 193 4.39 1.95 -8.24
C PHE A 193 3.11 2.74 -8.51
N THR A 194 3.22 3.97 -9.03
CA THR A 194 2.06 4.82 -9.31
C THR A 194 1.14 4.21 -10.37
N ARG A 195 1.71 3.67 -11.46
CA ARG A 195 0.94 2.97 -12.51
C ARG A 195 0.29 1.70 -11.97
N TYR A 196 1.01 0.96 -11.13
CA TYR A 196 0.49 -0.27 -10.54
C TYR A 196 -0.68 -0.01 -9.59
N GLN A 197 -0.61 1.03 -8.75
CA GLN A 197 -1.70 1.45 -7.86
C GLN A 197 -2.99 1.76 -8.66
N LYS A 198 -2.88 2.56 -9.73
CA LYS A 198 -4.01 2.85 -10.64
C LYS A 198 -4.63 1.61 -11.29
N THR A 199 -3.89 0.50 -11.37
CA THR A 199 -4.37 -0.75 -11.97
C THR A 199 -5.02 -1.70 -10.94
N ILE A 200 -4.73 -1.50 -9.65
CA ILE A 200 -5.25 -2.31 -8.53
C ILE A 200 -6.66 -1.90 -8.10
N ASP A 201 -7.11 -0.68 -8.42
CA ASP A 201 -8.43 -0.15 -8.04
C ASP A 201 -9.64 -0.95 -8.58
N ASN A 202 -9.39 -2.11 -9.18
CA ASN A 202 -10.37 -3.07 -9.64
C ASN A 202 -10.90 -3.94 -8.49
N PHE A 203 -12.09 -3.56 -8.01
CA PHE A 203 -12.95 -4.38 -7.17
C PHE A 203 -13.19 -5.78 -7.78
N ASN A 204 -12.82 -6.86 -7.07
CA ASN A 204 -13.05 -8.25 -7.50
C ASN A 204 -14.36 -8.80 -6.90
N LEU A 205 -15.42 -8.83 -7.71
CA LEU A 205 -16.75 -9.34 -7.33
C LEU A 205 -16.73 -10.79 -6.83
N GLY A 206 -15.81 -11.62 -7.32
CA GLY A 206 -15.72 -13.03 -6.93
C GLY A 206 -15.49 -13.23 -5.44
N TYR A 207 -14.80 -12.30 -4.78
CA TYR A 207 -14.58 -12.33 -3.33
C TYR A 207 -15.88 -12.21 -2.53
N PHE A 208 -16.82 -11.42 -3.04
CA PHE A 208 -18.12 -11.19 -2.41
C PHE A 208 -19.10 -12.33 -2.68
N LEU A 209 -18.93 -13.05 -3.79
CA LEU A 209 -19.72 -14.24 -4.14
C LEU A 209 -19.29 -15.52 -3.39
N GLY A 210 -18.43 -15.40 -2.37
CA GLY A 210 -18.00 -16.53 -1.55
C GLY A 210 -16.83 -17.32 -2.12
N TRP A 211 -16.20 -16.88 -3.21
CA TRP A 211 -14.93 -17.45 -3.65
C TRP A 211 -13.78 -16.77 -2.92
N ASP A 212 -13.20 -17.47 -1.95
CA ASP A 212 -12.01 -17.01 -1.23
C ASP A 212 -10.81 -16.81 -2.16
N GLU A 213 -10.84 -17.53 -3.28
CA GLU A 213 -9.93 -17.41 -4.40
C GLU A 213 -10.47 -16.52 -5.53
N GLY A 214 -11.44 -15.63 -5.30
CA GLY A 214 -11.95 -14.66 -6.28
C GLY A 214 -12.17 -15.18 -7.71
N TRP A 215 -12.20 -14.27 -8.70
CA TRP A 215 -12.04 -14.66 -10.11
C TRP A 215 -10.56 -14.61 -10.52
N PRO A 216 -10.09 -15.46 -11.46
CA PRO A 216 -8.80 -15.26 -12.14
C PRO A 216 -8.64 -13.81 -12.61
N VAL A 217 -7.63 -13.12 -12.09
CA VAL A 217 -7.36 -11.72 -12.43
C VAL A 217 -6.48 -11.70 -13.67
N PHE A 218 -7.04 -11.36 -14.83
CA PHE A 218 -6.25 -11.16 -16.03
C PHE A 218 -5.33 -9.95 -15.88
N HIS A 219 -4.02 -10.15 -16.06
CA HIS A 219 -3.03 -9.09 -15.97
C HIS A 219 -2.80 -8.50 -17.35
N GLY A 220 -3.36 -7.31 -17.60
CA GLY A 220 -3.12 -6.56 -18.82
C GLY A 220 -1.64 -6.21 -19.03
N PRO A 221 -1.24 -5.87 -20.28
CA PRO A 221 0.15 -5.58 -20.62
C PRO A 221 0.75 -4.46 -19.75
N ASP A 222 -0.05 -3.45 -19.39
CA ASP A 222 0.39 -2.34 -18.54
C ASP A 222 0.75 -2.77 -17.12
N LYS A 223 0.00 -3.72 -16.54
CA LYS A 223 0.30 -4.28 -15.22
C LYS A 223 1.64 -5.02 -15.25
N ARG A 224 1.82 -5.86 -16.27
CA ARG A 224 3.07 -6.64 -16.48
C ARG A 224 4.27 -5.71 -16.68
N ARG A 225 4.12 -4.63 -17.46
CA ARG A 225 5.16 -3.64 -17.69
C ARG A 225 5.56 -2.91 -16.40
N SER A 226 4.59 -2.51 -15.59
CA SER A 226 4.83 -1.81 -14.32
C SER A 226 5.56 -2.72 -13.32
N VAL A 227 5.15 -3.99 -13.21
CA VAL A 227 5.84 -4.99 -12.37
C VAL A 227 7.28 -5.19 -12.84
N LYS A 228 7.49 -5.40 -14.15
CA LYS A 228 8.83 -5.59 -14.71
C LYS A 228 9.75 -4.40 -14.42
N MET A 229 9.25 -3.18 -14.51
CA MET A 229 10.02 -1.96 -14.25
C MET A 229 10.46 -1.85 -12.79
N VAL A 230 9.56 -2.14 -11.83
CA VAL A 230 9.93 -2.14 -10.40
C VAL A 230 10.94 -3.25 -10.12
N HIS A 231 10.69 -4.48 -10.61
CA HIS A 231 11.57 -5.63 -10.39
C HIS A 231 12.96 -5.43 -10.99
N SER A 232 13.08 -4.81 -12.18
CA SER A 232 14.40 -4.54 -12.78
C SER A 232 15.26 -3.59 -11.94
N VAL A 233 14.65 -2.59 -11.31
CA VAL A 233 15.40 -1.66 -10.45
C VAL A 233 15.83 -2.35 -9.16
N VAL A 234 14.94 -3.10 -8.52
CA VAL A 234 15.28 -3.88 -7.32
C VAL A 234 16.41 -4.87 -7.60
N GLU A 235 16.34 -5.62 -8.70
CA GLU A 235 17.36 -6.58 -9.11
C GLU A 235 18.70 -5.91 -9.37
N LYS A 236 18.69 -4.75 -10.04
CA LYS A 236 19.90 -3.95 -10.27
C LYS A 236 20.54 -3.53 -8.95
N VAL A 237 19.75 -3.01 -8.00
CA VAL A 237 20.28 -2.58 -6.68
C VAL A 237 20.87 -3.75 -5.91
N ILE A 238 20.20 -4.91 -5.91
CA ILE A 238 20.72 -6.13 -5.28
C ILE A 238 22.03 -6.55 -5.94
N THR A 239 22.08 -6.57 -7.28
CA THR A 239 23.25 -6.97 -8.05
C THR A 239 24.45 -6.05 -7.81
N ASP A 240 24.23 -4.73 -7.90
CA ASP A 240 25.27 -3.72 -7.64
C ASP A 240 25.80 -3.85 -6.21
N HIS A 241 24.91 -4.10 -5.25
CA HIS A 241 25.28 -4.31 -3.86
C HIS A 241 26.13 -5.58 -3.65
N LEU A 242 25.71 -6.71 -4.24
CA LEU A 242 26.47 -7.97 -4.16
C LEU A 242 27.83 -7.87 -4.86
N ALA A 243 27.97 -7.01 -5.87
CA ALA A 243 29.22 -6.71 -6.55
C ALA A 243 30.13 -5.72 -5.78
N GLY A 244 29.69 -5.22 -4.63
CA GLY A 244 30.43 -4.24 -3.81
C GLY A 244 30.31 -2.79 -4.29
N ALA A 245 29.43 -2.51 -5.27
CA ALA A 245 29.15 -1.17 -5.80
C ALA A 245 27.88 -0.54 -5.19
N GLY A 246 27.28 -1.16 -4.18
CA GLY A 246 26.07 -0.66 -3.51
C GLY A 246 26.33 0.44 -2.48
N ASP A 247 25.29 1.20 -2.14
CA ASP A 247 25.37 2.25 -1.12
C ASP A 247 25.33 1.66 0.30
N SER A 248 26.37 1.96 1.07
CA SER A 248 26.52 1.49 2.44
C SER A 248 25.55 2.22 3.37
N GLY A 249 24.79 1.46 4.16
CA GLY A 249 23.78 2.01 5.07
C GLY A 249 22.38 2.14 4.48
N SER A 250 22.17 1.77 3.21
CA SER A 250 20.83 1.60 2.63
C SER A 250 20.06 0.46 3.32
N MET A 251 18.73 0.49 3.25
CA MET A 251 17.91 -0.60 3.81
C MET A 251 18.25 -1.97 3.19
N VAL A 252 18.52 -2.00 1.87
CA VAL A 252 18.91 -3.23 1.17
C VAL A 252 20.26 -3.76 1.68
N ASP A 253 21.26 -2.91 1.87
CA ASP A 253 22.54 -3.29 2.49
C ASP A 253 22.33 -3.92 3.87
N LEU A 254 21.52 -3.27 4.72
CA LEU A 254 21.21 -3.76 6.06
C LEU A 254 20.48 -5.11 6.03
N LEU A 255 19.54 -5.31 5.10
CA LEU A 255 18.84 -6.58 4.90
C LEU A 255 19.82 -7.68 4.48
N ILE A 256 20.70 -7.41 3.51
CA ILE A 256 21.69 -8.39 3.02
C ILE A 256 22.65 -8.78 4.14
N LYS A 257 23.21 -7.82 4.87
CA LYS A 257 24.09 -8.06 6.03
C LYS A 257 23.38 -8.85 7.13
N ARG A 258 22.09 -8.57 7.38
CA ARG A 258 21.30 -9.31 8.39
C ARG A 258 21.03 -10.74 7.96
N GLN A 259 20.69 -10.94 6.68
CA GLN A 259 20.44 -12.25 6.10
C GLN A 259 21.68 -13.14 6.10
N GLN A 260 22.86 -12.58 5.82
CA GLN A 260 24.14 -13.30 5.92
C GLN A 260 24.46 -13.75 7.35
N ARG A 261 24.07 -12.95 8.35
CA ARG A 261 24.28 -13.26 9.78
C ARG A 261 23.25 -14.23 10.37
N ASN A 262 22.09 -14.39 9.72
CA ASN A 262 20.98 -15.23 10.19
C ASN A 262 20.47 -16.08 9.02
N PRO A 263 21.30 -17.02 8.50
CA PRO A 263 20.92 -17.86 7.37
C PRO A 263 19.67 -18.72 7.63
N GLU A 264 19.36 -19.03 8.89
CA GLU A 264 18.13 -19.70 9.33
C GLU A 264 16.85 -18.88 9.10
N LEU A 265 16.97 -17.55 8.96
CA LEU A 265 15.88 -16.65 8.57
C LEU A 265 15.76 -16.50 7.04
N ALA A 266 16.42 -17.37 6.26
CA ALA A 266 16.52 -17.29 4.80
C ALA A 266 15.22 -16.85 4.10
N LEU A 267 15.31 -15.69 3.45
CA LEU A 267 14.32 -15.14 2.53
C LEU A 267 14.15 -15.96 1.22
N ALA A 268 14.88 -17.07 1.02
CA ALA A 268 14.93 -17.75 -0.27
C ALA A 268 14.70 -19.27 -0.18
N GLN A 269 13.53 -19.71 -0.66
CA GLN A 269 13.43 -20.89 -1.55
C GLN A 269 12.08 -21.04 -2.28
N ARG A 270 10.97 -20.42 -1.85
CA ARG A 270 9.66 -20.63 -2.53
C ARG A 270 9.29 -19.61 -3.62
N GLY A 271 9.67 -18.34 -3.54
CA GLY A 271 9.16 -17.31 -4.47
C GLY A 271 9.68 -17.35 -5.92
N ARG A 272 10.83 -17.99 -6.19
CA ARG A 272 11.45 -17.97 -7.53
C ARG A 272 10.81 -18.95 -8.53
N ASN A 273 10.25 -20.07 -8.07
CA ASN A 273 9.69 -21.08 -8.98
C ASN A 273 8.23 -20.78 -9.38
N ASP A 274 7.49 -20.04 -8.57
CA ASP A 274 6.05 -19.84 -8.81
C ASP A 274 5.75 -18.68 -9.78
N LEU A 275 6.69 -17.73 -9.94
CA LEU A 275 6.52 -16.59 -10.85
C LEU A 275 6.83 -16.92 -12.32
N HIS A 276 7.49 -18.04 -12.62
CA HIS A 276 7.74 -18.52 -13.99
C HIS A 276 6.82 -19.67 -14.41
N GLY A 277 6.10 -20.30 -13.47
CA GLY A 277 5.20 -21.42 -13.75
C GLY A 277 3.74 -21.04 -14.05
N ARG A 278 3.38 -19.75 -14.02
CA ARG A 278 2.00 -19.26 -14.23
C ARG A 278 1.95 -18.10 -15.22
N ALA A 279 2.57 -18.28 -16.39
CA ALA A 279 2.44 -17.39 -17.53
C ALA A 279 1.18 -17.70 -18.36
#